data_AF-A0A3D2DIV0-F1
#
_entry.id   AF-A0A3D2DIV0-F1
#
_cell.length_a   1.000
_cell.length_b   1.000
_cell.length_c   1.000
_cell.angle_alpha   90.00
_cell.angle_beta   90.00
_cell.angle_gamma   90.00
#
_symmetry.space_group_name_H-M   'P 1'
#
loop_
_entity.id
_entity.type
_entity.pdbx_description
1 polymer ?
#
loop_
_entity_poly.entity_id
_entity_poly.type
_entity_poly.pdbx_seq_one_letter_code
_entity_poly.pdbx_strand_id
1 'polypeptide(L)' 'KVDKIYCAPGNAGIAEVAECVDIKAMEFDKLVAFAKDNAIDLTVVGMDDPLVGGIVDVFEKEGLRVFGPRK' A
#
# COMPACT_ATOMS: atom_id res chain seq x y z
N LYS A 1 -15.86 5.40 -6.24
CA LYS A 1 -16.09 3.96 -6.52
C LYS A 1 -14.77 3.39 -7.03
N VAL A 2 -14.42 2.17 -6.64
CA VAL A 2 -13.20 1.46 -7.08
C VAL A 2 -13.60 0.13 -7.71
N ASP A 3 -12.77 -0.40 -8.61
CA ASP A 3 -13.03 -1.65 -9.32
C ASP A 3 -12.42 -2.87 -8.62
N LYS A 4 -11.26 -2.69 -7.96
CA LYS A 4 -10.56 -3.74 -7.19
C LYS A 4 -9.89 -3.13 -5.97
N ILE A 5 -9.84 -3.89 -4.86
CA ILE A 5 -9.17 -3.50 -3.62
C ILE A 5 -8.17 -4.58 -3.26
N TYR A 6 -6.96 -4.16 -2.89
CA TYR A 6 -5.94 -5.01 -2.30
C TYR A 6 -5.66 -4.56 -0.87
N CYS A 7 -5.24 -5.49 -0.01
CA CYS A 7 -4.74 -5.17 1.32
C CYS A 7 -3.44 -5.92 1.62
N ALA A 8 -2.42 -5.19 2.03
CA ALA A 8 -1.11 -5.74 2.38
C ALA A 8 -0.83 -5.48 3.88
N PRO A 9 -0.66 -6.51 4.72
CA PRO A 9 -0.85 -7.93 4.43
C PRO A 9 -2.31 -8.41 4.44
N GLY A 10 -3.22 -7.59 4.99
CA GLY A 10 -4.61 -7.97 5.20
C GLY A 10 -4.82 -8.92 6.39
N ASN A 11 -6.06 -9.39 6.55
CA ASN A 11 -6.46 -10.39 7.53
C ASN A 11 -7.73 -11.14 7.05
N ALA A 12 -8.17 -12.16 7.78
CA ALA A 12 -9.30 -12.99 7.38
C ALA A 12 -10.60 -12.21 7.14
N GLY A 13 -10.89 -11.17 7.93
CA GLY A 13 -12.08 -10.34 7.73
C GLY A 13 -11.96 -9.41 6.52
N ILE A 14 -10.75 -8.90 6.24
CA ILE A 14 -10.51 -8.06 5.05
C ILE A 14 -10.65 -8.87 3.76
N ALA A 15 -10.33 -10.17 3.80
CA ALA A 15 -10.45 -11.06 2.64
C ALA A 15 -11.89 -11.19 2.10
N GLU A 16 -12.90 -10.78 2.88
CA GLU A 16 -14.31 -10.72 2.44
C GLU A 16 -14.59 -9.57 1.47
N VAL A 17 -13.74 -8.53 1.46
CA VAL A 17 -13.97 -7.29 0.70
C VAL A 17 -12.76 -6.82 -0.14
N ALA A 18 -11.59 -7.44 0.03
CA ALA A 18 -10.36 -7.10 -0.68
C ALA A 18 -9.46 -8.33 -0.87
N GLU A 19 -8.63 -8.33 -1.91
CA GLU A 19 -7.61 -9.36 -2.09
C GLU A 19 -6.43 -9.09 -1.15
N CYS A 20 -6.20 -10.01 -0.21
CA CYS A 20 -5.07 -9.92 0.71
C CYS A 20 -3.80 -10.41 0.01
N VAL A 21 -2.71 -9.65 0.09
CA VAL A 21 -1.41 -10.00 -0.48
C VAL A 21 -0.41 -10.16 0.62
N ASP A 22 0.40 -11.22 0.57
CA ASP A 22 1.40 -11.53 1.61
C ASP A 22 2.65 -10.65 1.48
N ILE A 23 2.46 -9.34 1.69
CA ILE A 23 3.50 -8.32 1.75
C ILE A 23 3.30 -7.55 3.05
N LYS A 24 4.33 -7.51 3.89
CA LYS A 24 4.27 -6.81 5.18
C LYS A 24 4.37 -5.31 4.97
N ALA A 25 3.76 -4.56 5.88
CA ALA A 25 3.66 -3.10 5.78
C ALA A 25 5.01 -2.35 5.78
N MET A 26 6.09 -2.98 6.27
CA MET A 26 7.46 -2.42 6.29
C MET A 26 8.32 -2.86 5.09
N GLU A 27 7.80 -3.68 4.18
CA GLU A 27 8.53 -4.14 2.99
C GLU A 27 8.32 -3.17 1.82
N PHE A 28 8.77 -1.92 1.97
CA PHE A 28 8.44 -0.83 1.05
C PHE A 28 8.79 -1.12 -0.41
N ASP A 29 9.95 -1.72 -0.67
CA ASP A 29 10.35 -2.09 -2.04
C ASP A 29 9.37 -3.07 -2.69
N LYS A 30 8.86 -4.04 -1.92
CA LYS A 30 7.85 -4.99 -2.40
C LYS A 30 6.50 -4.32 -2.61
N LEU A 31 6.12 -3.40 -1.73
CA LEU A 31 4.87 -2.65 -1.86
C LEU A 31 4.89 -1.74 -3.10
N VAL A 32 6.01 -1.07 -3.37
CA VAL A 32 6.21 -0.27 -4.59
C VAL A 32 6.16 -1.16 -5.84
N ALA A 33 6.90 -2.27 -5.85
CA ALA A 33 6.91 -3.19 -6.97
C ALA A 33 5.50 -3.72 -7.25
N PHE A 34 4.80 -4.16 -6.21
CA PHE A 34 3.41 -4.62 -6.30
C PHE A 34 2.49 -3.54 -6.88
N ALA A 35 2.61 -2.30 -6.39
CA ALA A 35 1.80 -1.18 -6.86
C ALA A 35 2.03 -0.87 -8.34
N LYS A 36 3.28 -0.94 -8.82
CA LYS A 36 3.61 -0.76 -10.24
C LYS A 36 3.10 -1.91 -11.10
N ASP A 37 3.39 -3.14 -10.71
CA ASP A 37 3.08 -4.35 -11.49
C ASP A 37 1.56 -4.55 -11.63
N ASN A 38 0.78 -4.12 -10.64
CA ASN A 38 -0.68 -4.20 -10.65
C ASN A 38 -1.37 -2.89 -11.05
N ALA A 39 -0.61 -1.88 -11.49
CA ALA A 39 -1.11 -0.55 -11.88
C ALA A 39 -2.07 0.06 -10.85
N ILE A 40 -1.66 0.10 -9.57
CA ILE A 40 -2.48 0.63 -8.48
C ILE A 40 -2.62 2.15 -8.61
N ASP A 41 -3.86 2.62 -8.78
CA ASP A 41 -4.18 4.04 -8.98
C ASP A 41 -4.02 4.91 -7.73
N LEU A 42 -4.18 4.31 -6.54
CA LEU A 42 -4.06 4.98 -5.25
C LEU A 42 -3.72 3.98 -4.15
N THR A 43 -2.67 4.27 -3.38
CA THR A 43 -2.34 3.58 -2.13
C THR A 43 -2.79 4.40 -0.92
N VAL A 44 -3.37 3.76 0.08
CA VAL A 44 -3.77 4.42 1.35
C VAL A 44 -3.04 3.73 2.49
N VAL A 45 -2.29 4.49 3.28
CA VAL A 45 -1.51 3.95 4.39
C VAL A 45 -2.18 4.32 5.72
N GLY A 46 -2.66 3.30 6.43
CA GLY A 46 -3.36 3.48 7.70
C GLY A 46 -2.52 3.20 8.96
N MET A 47 -1.35 2.55 8.84
CA MET A 47 -0.52 2.19 9.98
C MET A 47 0.51 3.28 10.29
N ASP A 48 0.76 3.54 11.57
CA ASP A 48 1.71 4.56 12.01
C ASP A 48 3.17 4.19 11.69
N ASP A 49 3.60 2.95 11.91
CA ASP A 49 5.00 2.53 11.71
C ASP A 49 5.49 2.75 10.26
N PRO A 50 4.76 2.34 9.20
CA PRO A 50 5.13 2.64 7.81
C PRO A 50 5.16 4.14 7.50
N LEU A 51 4.21 4.92 8.04
CA LEU A 51 4.15 6.37 7.85
C LEU A 51 5.40 7.05 8.40
N VAL A 52 5.77 6.74 9.64
CA VAL A 52 7.01 7.22 10.26
C VAL A 52 8.25 6.72 9.50
N GLY A 53 8.16 5.51 8.93
CA GLY A 53 9.19 4.93 8.09
C GLY A 53 9.42 5.67 6.76
N GLY A 54 8.53 6.57 6.34
CA GLY A 54 8.66 7.33 5.09
C GLY A 54 8.11 6.58 3.86
N ILE A 55 7.17 5.65 4.05
CA ILE A 55 6.55 4.93 2.93
C ILE A 55 5.93 5.87 1.89
N VAL A 56 5.38 7.00 2.34
CA VAL A 56 4.76 8.00 1.44
C VAL A 56 5.82 8.60 0.52
N ASP A 57 6.97 9.00 1.08
CA ASP A 57 8.09 9.55 0.32
C ASP A 57 8.64 8.54 -0.70
N VAL A 58 8.70 7.26 -0.31
CA VAL A 58 9.13 6.16 -1.19
C VAL A 58 8.17 5.97 -2.37
N PHE A 59 6.87 5.99 -2.13
CA PHE A 59 5.87 5.87 -3.20
C PHE A 59 5.89 7.09 -4.14
N GLU A 60 5.95 8.31 -3.58
CA GLU A 60 5.97 9.54 -4.38
C GLU A 60 7.23 9.65 -5.25
N LYS A 61 8.40 9.25 -4.72
CA LYS A 61 9.66 9.19 -5.49
C LYS A 61 9.56 8.30 -6.72
N GLU A 62 8.74 7.25 -6.64
CA GLU A 62 8.51 6.28 -7.71
C GLU A 62 7.33 6.67 -8.62
N GLY A 63 6.77 7.87 -8.44
CA GLY A 63 5.66 8.39 -9.23
C GLY A 63 4.29 7.77 -8.89
N LEU A 64 4.19 7.06 -7.77
CA LEU A 64 2.95 6.40 -7.34
C LEU A 64 2.11 7.34 -6.49
N ARG A 65 0.79 7.30 -6.70
CA ARG A 65 -0.16 8.07 -5.89
C ARG A 65 -0.38 7.37 -4.55
N VAL A 66 -0.16 8.10 -3.47
CA VAL A 66 -0.30 7.59 -2.11
C VAL A 66 -0.97 8.64 -1.21
N PHE A 67 -1.77 8.18 -0.26
CA PHE A 67 -2.39 8.98 0.79
C PHE A 67 -1.80 8.62 2.14
N GLY A 68 -1.19 9.62 2.78
CA GLY A 68 -0.61 9.57 4.12
C GLY A 68 0.24 10.82 4.38
N PRO A 69 0.61 11.11 5.64
CA PRO A 69 1.59 12.14 5.96
C PRO A 69 3.00 11.77 5.43
N ARG A 70 3.78 12.80 5.11
CA ARG A 70 5.21 12.68 4.79
C ARG A 70 6.03 12.77 6.07
N LYS A 71 7.20 12.16 6.08
CA LYS A 71 8.15 12.30 7.17
C LYS A 71 8.77 13.70 7.22
#